data_AF-A0AAJ1V3H8-F1
#
_entry.id   AF-A0AAJ1V3H8-F1
#
_cell.length_a   1.000
_cell.length_b   1.000
_cell.length_c   1.000
_cell.angle_alpha   90.00
_cell.angle_beta   90.00
_cell.angle_gamma   90.00
#
_symmetry.space_group_name_H-M   'P 1'
#
loop_
_entity.id
_entity.type
_entity.pdbx_description
1 polymer ?
#
loop_
_entity_poly.entity_id
_entity_poly.type
_entity_poly.pdbx_seq_one_letter_code
_entity_poly.pdbx_strand_id
1 'polypeptide(L)'
;WMGSVHNVPNYVMVGGFFILDLSTFSIMLAIILSAFFIAAVMVLNGAAGSKYGVPFAMILRASYGVRGALFPGLLRGGIAAIMWFGLQCYAGSLACLILIGKIWPGFLTLG
;
A
#
# COMPACT_ATOMS: atom_id res chain seq x y z
N TRP A 1 6.05 -4.44 9.39
CA TRP A 1 4.60 -4.21 9.37
C TRP A 1 4.24 -2.78 9.74
N MET A 2 4.61 -2.29 10.93
CA MET A 2 4.28 -0.91 11.34
C MET A 2 4.64 0.15 10.27
N GLY A 3 5.87 0.17 9.77
CA GLY A 3 6.26 1.13 8.71
C GLY A 3 5.49 0.99 7.39
N SER A 4 4.99 -0.21 7.06
CA SER A 4 4.21 -0.42 5.82
C SER A 4 2.76 0.07 5.94
N VAL A 5 2.20 0.00 7.15
CA VAL A 5 0.83 0.46 7.45
C VAL A 5 0.74 1.98 7.50
N HIS A 6 1.80 2.64 7.96
CA HIS A 6 1.88 4.10 8.10
C HIS A 6 2.29 4.71 6.76
N ASN A 7 1.32 4.99 5.91
CA ASN A 7 1.54 5.64 4.61
C ASN A 7 0.47 6.71 4.35
N VAL A 8 0.82 7.70 3.53
CA VAL A 8 -0.04 8.85 3.21
C VAL A 8 -1.43 8.42 2.70
N PRO A 9 -1.56 7.46 1.78
CA PRO A 9 -2.86 7.03 1.28
C PRO A 9 -3.82 6.51 2.36
N ASN A 10 -3.31 5.74 3.33
CA ASN A 10 -4.14 5.25 4.43
C ASN A 10 -4.72 6.40 5.26
N TYR A 11 -3.93 7.46 5.50
CA TYR A 11 -4.41 8.64 6.22
C TYR A 11 -5.43 9.43 5.38
N VAL A 12 -5.20 9.55 4.08
CA VAL A 12 -6.15 10.20 3.16
C VAL A 12 -7.48 9.45 3.11
N MET A 13 -7.46 8.11 3.10
CA MET A 13 -8.67 7.28 3.15
C MET A 13 -9.49 7.55 4.42
N VAL A 14 -8.83 7.58 5.59
CA VAL A 14 -9.51 7.89 6.85
C VAL A 14 -10.07 9.32 6.85
N GLY A 15 -9.32 10.28 6.31
CA GLY A 15 -9.82 11.64 6.07
C GLY A 15 -11.07 11.67 5.18
N GLY A 16 -11.09 10.84 4.13
CA GLY A 16 -12.24 10.67 3.24
C GLY A 16 -13.49 10.15 3.97
N PHE A 17 -13.34 9.24 4.94
CA PHE A 17 -14.47 8.77 5.75
C PHE A 17 -15.06 9.88 6.64
N PHE A 18 -14.22 10.77 7.16
CA PHE A 18 -14.71 11.93 7.91
C PHE A 18 -15.43 12.94 7.02
N ILE A 19 -14.99 13.13 5.77
CA ILE A 19 -15.69 13.96 4.79
C ILE A 19 -17.08 13.40 4.45
N LEU A 20 -17.26 12.07 4.55
CA LEU A 20 -18.54 11.39 4.37
C LEU A 20 -19.41 11.40 5.65
N ASP A 21 -19.06 12.22 6.66
CA ASP A 21 -19.76 12.36 7.94
C ASP A 21 -19.96 11.03 8.70
N LEU A 22 -19.06 10.07 8.50
CA LEU A 22 -19.09 8.81 9.24
C LEU A 22 -18.61 9.02 10.69
N SER A 23 -19.30 8.37 11.63
CA SER A 23 -18.94 8.42 13.05
C SER A 23 -17.53 7.86 13.28
N THR A 24 -16.73 8.58 14.06
CA THR A 24 -15.37 8.18 14.48
C THR A 24 -15.34 6.79 15.08
N PHE A 25 -16.34 6.44 15.89
CA PHE A 25 -16.43 5.12 16.52
C PHE A 25 -16.62 4.01 15.48
N SER A 26 -17.50 4.23 14.51
CA SER A 26 -17.75 3.28 13.41
C SER A 26 -16.52 3.09 12.53
N ILE A 27 -15.82 4.19 12.19
CA ILE A 27 -14.57 4.13 11.41
C ILE A 27 -13.51 3.32 12.16
N MET A 28 -13.32 3.60 13.46
CA MET A 28 -12.30 2.94 14.27
C MET A 28 -12.58 1.44 14.42
N LEU A 29 -13.84 1.07 14.64
CA LEU A 29 -14.26 -0.34 14.70
C LEU A 29 -14.02 -1.05 13.35
N ALA A 30 -14.34 -0.41 12.23
CA ALA A 30 -14.10 -0.96 10.90
C ALA A 30 -12.61 -1.18 10.60
N ILE A 31 -11.74 -0.25 11.03
CA ILE A 31 -10.28 -0.39 10.87
C ILE A 31 -9.76 -1.57 11.69
N ILE A 32 -10.21 -1.73 12.93
CA ILE A 32 -9.79 -2.85 13.79
C ILE A 32 -10.25 -4.18 13.20
N LEU A 33 -11.53 -4.31 12.84
CA LEU A 33 -12.09 -5.53 12.27
C LEU A 33 -11.41 -5.92 10.96
N SER A 34 -11.18 -4.95 10.07
CA SER A 34 -10.48 -5.19 8.81
C SER A 34 -9.03 -5.61 9.04
N ALA A 35 -8.33 -5.00 10.01
CA ALA A 35 -6.96 -5.39 10.35
C ALA A 35 -6.86 -6.85 10.83
N PHE A 36 -7.80 -7.31 11.67
CA PHE A 36 -7.85 -8.72 12.08
C PHE A 36 -8.09 -9.67 10.91
N PHE A 37 -9.05 -9.33 10.04
CA PHE A 37 -9.37 -10.16 8.89
C PHE A 37 -8.19 -10.24 7.90
N ILE A 38 -7.57 -9.10 7.59
CA ILE A 38 -6.40 -9.03 6.71
C ILE A 38 -5.24 -9.82 7.33
N ALA A 39 -4.98 -9.67 8.63
CA ALA A 39 -3.92 -10.42 9.31
C ALA A 39 -4.14 -11.94 9.19
N ALA A 40 -5.36 -12.42 9.38
CA ALA A 40 -5.69 -13.85 9.23
C ALA A 40 -5.41 -14.35 7.81
N VAL A 41 -5.88 -13.64 6.78
CA VAL A 41 -5.65 -14.00 5.37
C VAL A 41 -4.17 -13.95 5.01
N MET A 42 -3.42 -12.97 5.54
CA MET A 42 -1.98 -12.84 5.31
C MET A 42 -1.18 -14.00 5.91
N VAL A 43 -1.55 -14.47 7.11
CA VAL A 43 -0.92 -15.64 7.72
C VAL A 43 -1.16 -16.89 6.89
N LEU A 44 -2.39 -17.10 6.42
CA LEU A 44 -2.73 -18.24 5.55
C LEU A 44 -1.96 -18.20 4.23
N ASN A 45 -1.92 -17.03 3.58
CA ASN A 45 -1.19 -16.84 2.32
C ASN A 45 0.34 -16.97 2.51
N GLY A 46 0.87 -16.58 3.68
CA GLY A 46 2.29 -16.64 4.00
C GLY A 46 2.80 -18.04 4.38
N ALA A 47 1.91 -18.98 4.75
CA ALA A 47 2.29 -20.28 5.32
C ALA A 47 3.18 -21.12 4.40
N ALA A 48 2.86 -21.18 3.11
CA ALA A 48 3.67 -21.93 2.13
C ALA A 48 5.04 -21.27 1.90
N GLY A 49 5.08 -19.93 1.82
CA GLY A 49 6.32 -19.19 1.63
C GLY A 49 7.24 -19.28 2.85
N SER A 50 6.70 -19.22 4.07
CA SER A 50 7.49 -19.30 5.31
C SER A 50 8.01 -20.71 5.60
N LYS A 51 7.19 -21.75 5.35
CA LYS A 51 7.59 -23.15 5.62
C LYS A 51 8.60 -23.69 4.61
N TYR A 52 8.41 -23.38 3.32
CA TYR A 52 9.21 -23.97 2.25
C TYR A 52 10.26 -23.00 1.66
N GLY A 53 10.26 -21.72 2.07
CA GLY A 53 11.18 -20.71 1.52
C GLY A 53 10.95 -20.40 0.03
N VAL A 54 9.79 -20.80 -0.50
CA VAL A 54 9.49 -20.71 -1.93
C VAL A 54 9.05 -19.29 -2.30
N PRO A 55 9.62 -18.68 -3.35
CA PRO A 55 9.24 -17.33 -3.76
C PRO A 55 7.80 -17.28 -4.28
N PHE A 56 7.13 -16.14 -4.10
CA PHE A 56 5.73 -15.93 -4.56
C PHE A 56 5.53 -16.28 -6.04
N ALA A 57 6.51 -15.95 -6.90
CA ALA A 57 6.44 -16.28 -8.33
C ALA A 57 6.36 -17.78 -8.60
N MET A 58 6.98 -18.63 -7.76
CA MET A 58 6.90 -20.08 -7.90
C MET A 58 5.56 -20.62 -7.37
N ILE A 59 5.03 -20.07 -6.27
CA ILE A 59 3.68 -20.41 -5.78
C ILE A 59 2.62 -20.06 -6.85
N LEU A 60 2.77 -18.90 -7.50
CA LEU A 60 1.87 -18.46 -8.57
C LEU A 60 1.89 -19.40 -9.78
N ARG A 61 3.08 -19.89 -10.16
CA ARG A 61 3.25 -20.90 -11.23
C ARG A 61 2.67 -22.26 -10.85
N ALA A 62 2.70 -22.64 -9.57
CA ALA A 62 2.09 -23.88 -9.11
C ALA A 62 0.55 -23.82 -9.25
N SER A 63 -0.07 -22.66 -9.03
CA SER A 63 -1.53 -22.50 -9.15
C SER A 63 -2.03 -22.28 -10.59
N TYR A 64 -1.30 -21.51 -11.41
CA TYR A 64 -1.76 -21.09 -12.75
C TYR A 64 -0.95 -21.68 -13.91
N GLY A 65 0.07 -22.49 -13.62
CA GLY A 65 1.03 -22.98 -14.61
C GLY A 65 2.00 -21.90 -15.10
N VAL A 66 2.93 -22.30 -15.97
CA VAL A 66 4.02 -21.40 -16.45
C VAL A 66 3.50 -20.24 -17.27
N ARG A 67 2.56 -20.50 -18.20
CA ARG A 67 1.97 -19.47 -19.07
C ARG A 67 0.86 -18.70 -18.37
N GLY A 68 0.02 -19.37 -17.56
CA GLY A 68 -1.08 -18.72 -16.87
C GLY A 68 -0.63 -17.77 -15.75
N ALA A 69 0.52 -18.01 -15.12
CA ALA A 69 1.05 -17.12 -14.08
C ALA A 69 1.47 -15.73 -14.60
N LEU A 70 1.62 -15.55 -15.93
CA LEU A 70 1.99 -14.26 -16.52
C LEU A 70 0.89 -13.21 -16.32
N PHE A 71 -0.38 -13.60 -16.38
CA PHE A 71 -1.49 -12.67 -16.20
C PHE A 71 -1.55 -12.06 -14.78
N PRO A 72 -1.65 -12.84 -13.69
CA PRO A 72 -1.59 -12.28 -12.34
C PRO A 72 -0.24 -11.64 -12.03
N GLY A 73 0.85 -12.13 -12.63
CA GLY A 73 2.17 -11.51 -12.54
C GLY A 73 2.19 -10.08 -13.11
N LEU A 74 1.59 -9.86 -14.29
CA LEU A 74 1.50 -8.55 -14.93
C LEU A 74 0.59 -7.59 -14.14
N LEU A 75 -0.60 -8.05 -13.76
CA LEU A 75 -1.56 -7.22 -13.02
C LEU A 75 -0.99 -6.74 -11.69
N ARG A 76 -0.40 -7.65 -10.91
CA ARG A 76 0.15 -7.33 -9.58
C ARG A 76 1.51 -6.66 -9.67
N GLY A 77 2.43 -7.26 -10.41
CA GLY A 77 3.84 -6.86 -10.44
C GLY A 77 4.13 -5.71 -11.40
N GLY A 78 3.44 -5.65 -12.53
CA GLY A 78 3.57 -4.54 -13.47
C GLY A 78 2.67 -3.39 -13.06
N ILE A 79 1.37 -3.58 -13.16
CA ILE A 79 0.42 -2.47 -13.06
C ILE A 79 0.32 -1.96 -11.62
N ALA A 80 -0.08 -2.81 -10.67
CA ALA A 80 -0.33 -2.37 -9.31
C ALA A 80 0.93 -1.86 -8.61
N ALA A 81 2.08 -2.53 -8.77
CA ALA A 81 3.33 -2.12 -8.12
C ALA A 81 3.87 -0.79 -8.67
N ILE A 82 3.84 -0.58 -10.00
CA ILE A 82 4.32 0.67 -10.61
C ILE A 82 3.40 1.83 -10.21
N MET A 83 2.08 1.63 -10.25
CA MET A 83 1.14 2.67 -9.79
C MET A 83 1.37 3.02 -8.33
N TRP A 84 1.59 2.02 -7.46
CA TRP A 84 1.82 2.30 -6.06
C TRP A 84 3.14 3.04 -5.82
N PHE A 85 4.20 2.64 -6.51
CA PHE A 85 5.49 3.30 -6.44
C PHE A 85 5.42 4.75 -6.90
N GLY A 86 4.76 5.02 -8.03
CA GLY A 86 4.58 6.38 -8.54
C GLY A 86 3.87 7.29 -7.54
N LEU A 87 2.81 6.80 -6.91
CA LEU A 87 2.07 7.58 -5.93
C LEU A 87 2.90 7.85 -4.66
N GLN A 88 3.68 6.89 -4.17
CA GLN A 88 4.56 7.12 -3.01
C GLN A 88 5.71 8.08 -3.35
N CYS A 89 6.26 8.01 -4.57
CA CYS A 89 7.27 8.95 -5.05
C CYS A 89 6.70 10.38 -5.10
N TYR A 90 5.47 10.54 -5.60
CA TYR A 90 4.76 11.82 -5.61
C TYR A 90 4.49 12.36 -4.20
N ALA A 91 3.99 11.52 -3.28
CA ALA A 91 3.79 11.94 -1.89
C ALA A 91 5.11 12.35 -1.23
N GLY A 92 6.20 11.63 -1.52
CA GLY A 92 7.54 11.98 -1.08
C GLY A 92 8.06 13.30 -1.65
N SER A 93 7.82 13.56 -2.94
CA SER A 93 8.24 14.82 -3.57
C SER A 93 7.51 16.04 -3.00
N LEU A 94 6.21 15.91 -2.68
CA LEU A 94 5.44 16.93 -1.97
C LEU A 94 6.04 17.23 -0.58
N ALA A 95 6.39 16.18 0.17
CA ALA A 95 7.02 16.35 1.47
C ALA A 95 8.37 17.09 1.36
N CYS A 96 9.20 16.72 0.38
CA CYS A 96 10.45 17.42 0.10
C CYS A 96 10.22 18.89 -0.28
N LEU A 97 9.25 19.19 -1.13
CA LEU A 97 8.92 20.56 -1.54
C LEU A 97 8.52 21.42 -0.34
N ILE A 98 7.69 20.89 0.56
CA ILE A 98 7.28 21.59 1.78
C ILE A 98 8.50 21.87 2.67
N LEU A 99 9.38 20.89 2.86
CA LEU A 99 10.59 21.05 3.67
C LEU A 99 11.52 22.11 3.09
N ILE A 100 11.78 22.08 1.79
CA ILE A 100 12.63 23.07 1.12
C ILE A 100 11.99 24.45 1.24
N GLY A 101 10.68 24.59 1.00
CA GLY A 101 9.99 25.87 1.14
C GLY A 101 10.01 26.44 2.56
N LYS A 102 10.14 25.60 3.60
CA LYS A 102 10.32 26.05 4.98
C LYS A 102 11.74 26.54 5.27
N ILE A 103 12.75 25.93 4.66
CA ILE A 103 14.17 26.29 4.86
C ILE A 103 14.54 27.50 4.00
N TRP A 104 14.09 27.52 2.75
CA TRP A 104 14.34 28.58 1.78
C TRP A 104 13.02 28.97 1.11
N PRO A 105 12.30 29.97 1.65
CA PRO A 105 11.01 30.40 1.11
C PRO A 105 11.07 30.87 -0.35
N GLY A 106 12.17 31.52 -0.75
CA GLY A 106 12.42 31.94 -2.13
C GLY A 106 12.57 30.80 -3.16
N PHE A 107 12.71 29.55 -2.70
CA PHE A 107 12.66 28.39 -3.58
C PHE A 107 11.27 28.15 -4.16
N LEU A 108 10.20 28.46 -3.42
CA LEU A 108 8.82 28.28 -3.90
C LEU A 108 8.44 29.27 -5.00
N THR A 109 9.19 30.36 -5.13
CA THR A 109 9.02 31.39 -6.17
C THR A 109 9.93 31.19 -7.38
N LEU A 110 10.81 30.16 -7.37
CA LEU A 110 11.60 29.76 -8.54
C LEU A 110 10.71 28.92 -9.46
N GLY A 111 9.82 29.60 -10.19
CA GLY A 111 8.85 29.00 -11.12
C GLY A 111 7.86 30.05 -11.60
#